data_AF-A0A0Q6KJR8-F1
#
_entry.id   AF-A0A0Q6KJR8-F1
#
_cell.length_a   1.000
_cell.length_b   1.000
_cell.length_c   1.000
_cell.angle_alpha   90.00
_cell.angle_beta   90.00
_cell.angle_gamma   90.00
#
_symmetry.space_group_name_H-M   'P 1'
#
loop_
_entity.id
_entity.type
_entity.pdbx_description
1 polymer ?
#
loop_
_entity_poly.entity_id
_entity_poly.type
_entity_poly.pdbx_seq_one_letter_code
_entity_poly.pdbx_strand_id
1 'polypeptide(L)'
;MNLLLLLSALLSAITGIGGSVRAPDAVQVTAGQATVAVARSICPRSAHRPVQGIAPLAAVAVSVVAPIWPLAPFRPIWASRRRE
;
A
#
# COMPACT_ATOMS: atom_id res chain seq x y z
N MET A 1 14.17 28.54 48.65
CA MET A 1 14.05 28.25 47.20
C MET A 1 12.78 27.46 46.86
N ASN A 2 12.45 26.36 47.58
CA ASN A 2 11.34 25.48 47.20
C ASN A 2 9.92 26.07 47.43
N LEU A 3 9.73 26.93 48.44
CA LEU A 3 8.42 27.55 48.73
C LEU A 3 7.94 28.51 47.63
N LEU A 4 8.87 29.23 46.98
CA LEU A 4 8.53 30.14 45.88
C LEU A 4 8.10 29.35 44.64
N LEU A 5 8.72 28.19 44.39
CA LEU A 5 8.33 27.28 43.30
C LEU A 5 6.96 26.62 43.57
N LEU A 6 6.67 26.28 44.82
CA LEU A 6 5.37 25.74 45.21
C LEU A 6 4.26 26.79 45.02
N LEU A 7 4.50 28.03 45.46
CA LEU A 7 3.55 29.13 45.31
C LEU A 7 3.29 29.48 43.85
N SER A 8 4.33 29.54 43.01
CA SER A 8 4.17 29.80 41.58
C SER A 8 3.41 28.67 40.86
N ALA A 9 3.64 27.41 41.23
CA ALA A 9 2.89 26.28 40.72
C ALA A 9 1.40 26.33 41.12
N LEU A 10 1.10 26.72 42.37
CA LEU A 10 -0.27 26.85 42.88
C LEU A 10 -1.03 27.98 42.18
N LEU A 11 -0.39 29.14 42.02
CA LEU A 11 -0.94 30.28 41.29
C LEU A 11 -1.20 29.94 39.82
N SER A 12 -0.31 29.19 39.17
CA SER A 12 -0.48 28.71 37.79
C SER A 12 -1.66 27.75 37.66
N ALA A 13 -1.81 26.81 38.61
CA ALA A 13 -2.92 25.87 38.61
C ALA A 13 -4.28 26.58 38.78
N ILE A 14 -4.38 27.56 39.68
CA ILE A 14 -5.65 28.26 39.95
C ILE A 14 -6.01 29.22 38.80
N THR A 15 -5.02 29.88 38.20
CA THR A 15 -5.25 30.81 37.07
C THR A 15 -5.45 30.11 35.72
N GLY A 16 -4.85 28.93 35.53
CA GLY A 16 -5.00 28.12 34.30
C GLY A 16 -6.40 27.51 34.12
N ILE A 17 -7.14 27.28 35.21
CA ILE A 17 -8.49 26.70 35.16
C ILE A 17 -9.53 27.72 34.63
N GLY A 18 -9.33 29.01 34.86
CA GLY A 18 -10.23 30.07 34.37
C GLY A 18 -10.08 30.40 32.88
N GLY A 19 -8.91 30.14 32.29
CA GLY A 19 -8.60 30.45 30.89
C GLY A 19 -9.01 29.37 29.89
N SER A 20 -9.11 28.11 30.30
CA SER A 20 -9.42 26.99 29.39
C SER A 20 -10.88 26.95 28.91
N VAL A 21 -11.79 27.63 29.61
CA VAL A 21 -13.23 27.59 29.32
C VAL A 21 -13.64 28.54 28.18
N ARG A 22 -12.82 29.53 27.81
CA ARG A 22 -13.30 30.63 26.94
C ARG A 22 -12.94 30.62 25.46
N ALA A 23 -12.01 29.81 24.95
CA ALA A 23 -11.84 29.72 23.48
C ALA A 23 -10.90 28.60 22.94
N PRO A 24 -11.15 27.30 23.17
CA PRO A 24 -10.53 26.27 22.32
C PRO A 24 -11.24 26.14 20.96
N ASP A 25 -12.51 26.52 20.85
CA ASP A 25 -13.35 26.17 19.69
C ASP A 25 -13.00 26.93 18.41
N ALA A 26 -12.65 28.21 18.46
CA ALA A 26 -12.47 29.01 17.24
C ALA A 26 -11.27 28.54 16.37
N VAL A 27 -10.18 28.11 17.03
CA VAL A 27 -8.98 27.61 16.33
C VAL A 27 -9.18 26.18 15.84
N GLN A 28 -9.87 25.33 16.64
CA GLN A 28 -10.16 23.95 16.24
C GLN A 28 -11.17 23.86 15.08
N VAL A 29 -12.18 24.75 15.05
CA VAL A 29 -13.13 24.82 13.94
C VAL A 29 -12.42 25.19 12.63
N THR A 30 -11.51 26.17 12.65
CA THR A 30 -10.78 26.58 11.44
C THR A 30 -9.84 25.47 10.94
N ALA A 31 -9.14 24.78 11.85
CA ALA A 31 -8.30 23.63 11.52
C ALA A 31 -9.13 22.45 10.97
N GLY A 32 -10.31 22.19 11.52
CA GLY A 32 -11.24 21.16 11.04
C GLY A 32 -11.83 21.47 9.67
N GLN A 33 -12.12 22.74 9.37
CA GLN A 33 -12.60 23.14 8.04
C GLN A 33 -11.51 23.01 6.97
N ALA A 34 -10.26 23.36 7.30
CA ALA A 34 -9.13 23.21 6.40
C ALA A 34 -8.84 21.72 6.07
N THR A 35 -8.94 20.82 7.05
CA THR A 35 -8.69 19.39 6.83
C THR A 35 -9.77 18.73 5.97
N VAL A 36 -11.04 19.12 6.14
CA VAL A 36 -12.15 18.63 5.30
C VAL A 36 -12.04 19.10 3.86
N ALA A 37 -11.60 20.34 3.63
CA ALA A 37 -11.36 20.86 2.28
C ALA A 37 -10.23 20.10 1.55
N VAL A 38 -9.14 19.77 2.26
CA VAL A 38 -8.04 18.96 1.73
C VAL A 38 -8.48 17.52 1.44
N ALA A 39 -9.32 16.92 2.29
CA ALA A 39 -9.82 15.56 2.05
C ALA A 39 -10.71 15.47 0.79
N ARG A 40 -11.45 16.54 0.45
CA ARG A 40 -12.31 16.58 -0.76
C ARG A 40 -11.54 16.71 -2.07
N SER A 41 -10.32 17.25 -2.06
CA SER A 41 -9.50 17.40 -3.28
C SER A 41 -8.73 16.14 -3.65
N ILE A 42 -8.62 15.18 -2.73
CA ILE A 42 -8.01 13.88 -3.00
C ILE A 42 -9.06 12.99 -3.65
N CYS A 43 -9.09 12.99 -4.98
CA CYS A 43 -9.84 11.99 -5.74
C CYS A 43 -9.36 10.59 -5.29
N PRO A 44 -10.24 9.72 -4.76
CA PRO A 44 -9.83 8.39 -4.35
C PRO A 44 -9.38 7.65 -5.61
N ARG A 45 -8.07 7.45 -5.72
CA ARG A 45 -7.50 6.65 -6.80
C ARG A 45 -8.02 5.22 -6.60
N SER A 46 -9.01 4.83 -7.42
CA SER A 46 -9.59 3.49 -7.34
C SER A 46 -8.47 2.47 -7.46
N ALA A 47 -8.25 1.68 -6.41
CA ALA A 47 -7.27 0.62 -6.42
C ALA A 47 -7.72 -0.45 -7.43
N HIS A 48 -7.12 -0.45 -8.62
CA HIS A 48 -7.44 -1.45 -9.62
C HIS A 48 -6.66 -2.73 -9.30
N ARG A 49 -7.37 -3.81 -8.93
CA ARG A 49 -6.74 -5.12 -8.76
C ARG A 49 -6.33 -5.63 -10.15
N PRO A 50 -5.10 -6.15 -10.33
CA PRO A 50 -4.76 -6.84 -11.56
C PRO A 50 -5.66 -8.09 -11.68
N VAL A 51 -6.49 -8.12 -12.71
CA VAL A 51 -7.30 -9.29 -13.06
C VAL A 51 -6.57 -10.01 -14.17
N GLN A 52 -6.06 -11.21 -13.89
CA GLN A 52 -5.52 -12.07 -14.91
C GLN A 52 -6.69 -12.74 -15.64
N GLY A 53 -6.91 -12.36 -16.90
CA GLY A 53 -7.90 -13.02 -17.75
C GLY A 53 -7.50 -14.48 -17.99
N ILE A 54 -8.40 -15.41 -17.70
CA ILE A 54 -8.23 -16.82 -18.04
C ILE A 54 -8.71 -17.01 -19.49
N ALA A 55 -7.98 -17.81 -20.28
CA ALA A 55 -8.38 -18.10 -21.65
C ALA A 55 -9.77 -18.77 -21.68
N PRO A 56 -10.71 -18.30 -22.53
CA PRO A 56 -12.04 -18.92 -22.64
C PRO A 56 -11.93 -20.33 -23.20
N LEU A 57 -12.91 -21.19 -22.87
CA LEU A 57 -12.93 -22.59 -23.31
C LEU A 57 -12.72 -22.74 -24.83
N ALA A 58 -13.30 -21.86 -25.63
CA ALA A 58 -13.13 -21.86 -27.08
C ALA A 58 -11.66 -21.69 -27.54
N ALA A 59 -10.84 -20.94 -26.79
CA ALA A 59 -9.42 -20.76 -27.09
C ALA A 59 -8.58 -22.00 -26.71
N VAL A 60 -9.06 -22.80 -25.75
CA VAL A 60 -8.39 -24.04 -25.29
C VAL A 60 -8.88 -25.27 -26.06
N ALA A 61 -10.14 -25.26 -26.50
CA ALA A 61 -10.81 -26.38 -27.17
C ALA A 61 -10.30 -26.60 -28.60
N VAL A 62 -9.61 -25.62 -29.19
CA VAL A 62 -8.82 -25.87 -30.40
C VAL A 62 -7.67 -26.77 -29.96
N SER A 63 -7.78 -28.07 -30.23
CA SER A 63 -6.66 -28.99 -30.06
C SER A 63 -5.50 -28.42 -30.87
N VAL A 64 -4.52 -27.85 -30.19
CA VAL A 64 -3.24 -27.55 -30.80
C VAL A 64 -2.73 -28.91 -31.21
N VAL A 65 -2.76 -29.21 -32.50
CA VAL A 65 -1.95 -30.28 -33.07
C VAL A 65 -0.53 -29.87 -32.71
N ALA A 66 -0.03 -30.40 -31.60
CA ALA A 66 1.33 -30.13 -31.17
C ALA A 66 2.22 -30.53 -32.35
N PRO A 67 3.13 -29.66 -32.80
CA PRO A 67 4.06 -30.06 -33.83
C PRO A 67 4.76 -31.33 -33.34
N ILE A 68 4.68 -32.39 -34.12
CA ILE A 68 5.46 -33.59 -33.81
C ILE A 68 6.88 -33.24 -34.25
N TRP A 69 7.75 -32.91 -33.30
CA TRP A 69 9.17 -32.79 -33.59
C TRP A 69 9.72 -34.20 -33.79
N PRO A 70 10.20 -34.56 -34.99
CA PRO A 70 10.86 -35.84 -35.18
C PRO A 70 12.13 -35.83 -34.34
N LEU A 71 12.15 -36.67 -33.30
CA LEU A 71 13.39 -37.02 -32.61
C LEU A 71 14.26 -37.76 -33.62
N ALA A 72 15.28 -37.08 -34.15
CA ALA A 72 16.31 -37.75 -34.93
C ALA A 72 16.92 -38.87 -34.07
N PRO A 73 17.21 -40.05 -34.65
CA PRO A 73 17.81 -41.14 -33.90
C PRO A 73 19.12 -40.65 -33.26
N PHE A 74 19.17 -40.68 -31.93
CA PHE A 74 20.36 -40.32 -31.17
C PHE A 74 21.43 -41.36 -31.42
N ARG A 75 22.34 -41.09 -32.37
CA ARG A 75 23.53 -41.93 -32.56
C ARG A 75 24.55 -41.53 -31.48
N PRO A 76 24.96 -42.45 -30.58
CA PRO A 76 25.99 -42.13 -29.61
C PRO A 76 27.29 -41.73 -30.31
N ILE A 77 28.02 -40.77 -29.74
CA ILE A 77 29.24 -40.16 -30.33
C ILE A 77 30.30 -41.22 -30.69
N TRP A 78 30.32 -42.36 -29.99
CA TRP A 78 31.25 -43.46 -30.24
C TRP A 78 30.80 -44.42 -31.34
N ALA A 79 29.54 -44.37 -31.80
CA ALA A 79 29.02 -45.32 -32.78
C ALA A 79 29.58 -45.15 -34.20
N SER A 80 30.26 -44.04 -34.49
CA SER A 80 31.01 -43.83 -35.74
C SER A 80 32.51 -44.11 -35.61
N ARG A 81 33.02 -44.42 -34.40
CA ARG A 81 34.44 -44.71 -34.22
C ARG A 81 34.73 -46.12 -34.70
N ARG A 82 35.70 -46.25 -35.60
CA ARG A 82 36.27 -47.54 -36.01
C ARG A 82 36.85 -48.19 -34.76
N ARG A 83 36.37 -49.39 -34.43
CA ARG A 83 37.00 -50.22 -33.40
C ARG A 83 38.27 -50.78 -34.04
N GLU A 84 39.40 -50.18 -33.69
CA GLU A 84 40.73 -50.75 -33.92
C GLU A 84 41.15 -51.53 -32.68
#